data_AF-A0A1E3NN61-F1
#
_entry.id   AF-A0A1E3NN61-F1
#
_cell.length_a   1.000
_cell.length_b   1.000
_cell.length_c   1.000
_cell.angle_alpha   90.00
_cell.angle_beta   90.00
_cell.angle_gamma   90.00
#
_symmetry.space_group_name_H-M   'P 1'
#
loop_
_entity.id
_entity.type
_entity.pdbx_description
1 polymer ?
#
loop_
_entity_poly.entity_id
_entity_poly.type
_entity_poly.pdbx_seq_one_letter_code
_entity_poly.pdbx_strand_id
1 'polypeptide(L)'
;MESVVPYFNKTIDTLAGLLAPYVDDKQLDKACLWLKENDTTVIVSTFGALTLATVYFLSGGKSDQDGRRRGKSYNGRRSYKVKVKKEKVVPVDPIKQAYDIIADVKQELQNAYIPQVDKLEQDVKAEKNPGSTKTATEKKPTYKDSTEYRQLYLNESLLKQLMRLDGIEPNGVEDIRSQRKATIKEVQVQCRRLDALKELM
;
A
#
# COMPACT_ATOMS: atom_id res chain seq x y z
N MET A 1 5.94 -6.10 -17.87
CA MET A 1 6.92 -6.37 -16.79
C MET A 1 7.66 -7.67 -17.10
N GLU A 2 8.47 -7.73 -18.16
CA GLU A 2 9.05 -9.01 -18.64
C GLU A 2 10.58 -9.09 -18.49
N SER A 3 11.24 -8.04 -18.01
CA SER A 3 12.72 -7.98 -17.93
C SER A 3 13.32 -8.39 -16.57
N VAL A 4 12.51 -8.68 -15.55
CA VAL A 4 12.99 -8.98 -14.19
C VAL A 4 13.32 -10.47 -14.00
N VAL A 5 12.71 -11.35 -14.81
CA VAL A 5 12.82 -12.81 -14.71
C VAL A 5 14.25 -13.36 -14.88
N PRO A 6 15.07 -12.93 -15.87
CA PRO A 6 16.39 -13.54 -16.07
C PRO A 6 17.42 -13.13 -15.02
N TYR A 7 17.27 -11.95 -14.40
CA TYR A 7 18.15 -11.49 -13.32
C TYR A 7 17.89 -12.26 -12.03
N PHE A 8 16.63 -12.55 -11.75
CA PHE A 8 16.22 -13.23 -10.52
C PHE A 8 16.73 -14.67 -10.44
N ASN A 9 16.62 -15.42 -11.55
CA ASN A 9 17.12 -16.80 -11.61
C ASN A 9 18.64 -16.85 -11.43
N LYS A 10 19.39 -15.92 -12.06
CA LYS A 10 20.84 -15.82 -11.86
C LYS A 10 21.22 -15.51 -10.42
N THR A 11 20.47 -14.64 -9.74
CA THR A 11 20.73 -14.31 -8.32
C THR A 11 20.45 -15.48 -7.39
N ILE A 12 19.39 -16.26 -7.65
CA ILE A 12 19.07 -17.47 -6.88
C ILE A 12 20.19 -18.51 -7.06
N ASP A 13 20.63 -18.76 -8.29
CA ASP A 13 21.68 -19.75 -8.56
C ASP A 13 23.02 -19.35 -7.90
N THR A 14 23.37 -18.06 -7.91
CA THR A 14 24.57 -17.57 -7.20
C THR A 14 24.45 -17.65 -5.68
N LEU A 15 23.26 -17.40 -5.12
CA LEU A 15 23.02 -17.52 -3.68
C LEU A 15 23.00 -18.99 -3.24
N ALA A 16 22.44 -19.88 -4.06
CA ALA A 16 22.48 -21.32 -3.85
C ALA A 16 23.93 -21.83 -3.85
N GLY A 17 24.76 -21.37 -4.80
CA GLY A 17 26.19 -21.70 -4.83
C GLY A 17 26.98 -21.18 -3.61
N LEU A 18 26.61 -20.01 -3.08
CA LEU A 18 27.22 -19.44 -1.87
C LEU A 18 26.77 -20.13 -0.57
N LEU A 19 25.56 -20.70 -0.55
CA LEU A 19 24.97 -21.36 0.62
C LEU A 19 25.15 -22.88 0.62
N ALA A 20 25.54 -23.48 -0.52
CA ALA A 20 25.83 -24.90 -0.67
C ALA A 20 26.78 -25.50 0.39
N PRO A 21 27.84 -24.82 0.87
CA PRO A 21 28.69 -25.41 1.91
C PRO A 21 28.11 -25.35 3.33
N TYR A 22 26.96 -24.68 3.53
CA TYR A 22 26.37 -24.44 4.86
C TYR A 22 24.96 -25.03 5.02
N VAL A 23 24.36 -25.57 3.96
CA VAL A 23 22.96 -26.04 3.94
C VAL A 23 22.87 -27.37 3.22
N ASP A 24 22.12 -28.30 3.82
CA ASP A 24 21.90 -29.66 3.33
C ASP A 24 21.14 -29.64 1.98
N ASP A 25 21.66 -30.31 0.95
CA ASP A 25 21.19 -30.22 -0.46
C ASP A 25 19.67 -30.45 -0.61
N LYS A 26 19.11 -31.36 0.21
CA LYS A 26 17.68 -31.70 0.20
C LYS A 26 16.76 -30.57 0.69
N GLN A 27 17.29 -29.66 1.51
CA GLN A 27 16.55 -28.49 1.98
C GLN A 27 16.62 -27.32 0.98
N LEU A 28 17.75 -27.22 0.27
CA LEU A 28 17.95 -26.26 -0.81
C LEU A 28 16.99 -26.51 -1.98
N ASP A 29 16.85 -27.76 -2.42
CA ASP A 29 15.91 -28.11 -3.49
C ASP A 29 14.45 -27.80 -3.14
N LYS A 30 14.05 -28.05 -1.88
CA LYS A 30 12.70 -27.72 -1.39
C LYS A 30 12.47 -26.20 -1.34
N ALA A 31 13.47 -25.44 -0.92
CA ALA A 31 13.41 -23.98 -0.90
C ALA A 31 13.31 -23.40 -2.32
N CYS A 32 14.10 -23.92 -3.26
CA CYS A 32 14.06 -23.52 -4.68
C CYS A 32 12.73 -23.88 -5.35
N LEU A 33 12.15 -25.06 -5.07
CA LEU A 33 10.82 -25.44 -5.55
C LEU A 33 9.73 -24.53 -4.96
N TRP A 34 9.77 -24.26 -3.65
CA TRP A 34 8.85 -23.35 -2.98
C TRP A 34 8.95 -21.91 -3.52
N LEU A 35 10.16 -21.45 -3.84
CA LEU A 35 10.42 -20.15 -4.46
C LEU A 35 9.89 -20.04 -5.88
N LYS A 36 9.87 -21.15 -6.63
CA LYS A 36 9.36 -21.19 -7.99
C LYS A 36 7.82 -21.20 -8.05
N GLU A 37 7.17 -21.63 -6.98
CA GLU A 37 5.71 -21.80 -6.89
C GLU A 37 4.98 -20.57 -6.32
N ASN A 38 5.69 -19.65 -5.64
CA ASN A 38 5.09 -18.45 -5.04
C ASN A 38 5.30 -17.18 -5.89
N ASP A 39 4.31 -16.29 -5.87
CA ASP A 39 4.32 -15.04 -6.63
C ASP A 39 5.49 -14.11 -6.24
N THR A 40 6.03 -13.41 -7.25
CA THR A 40 7.22 -12.54 -7.14
C THR A 40 7.13 -11.48 -6.02
N THR A 41 5.92 -11.05 -5.66
CA THR A 41 5.66 -10.10 -4.56
C THR A 41 5.91 -10.71 -3.19
N VAL A 42 5.53 -11.98 -3.00
CA VAL A 42 5.78 -12.73 -1.76
C VAL A 42 7.27 -12.93 -1.59
N ILE A 43 7.99 -13.27 -2.67
CA ILE A 43 9.44 -13.47 -2.67
C ILE A 43 10.20 -12.20 -2.32
N VAL A 44 9.84 -11.05 -2.93
CA VAL A 44 10.48 -9.76 -2.61
C VAL A 44 10.21 -9.37 -1.15
N SER A 45 9.03 -9.68 -0.62
CA SER A 45 8.70 -9.40 0.78
C SER A 45 9.47 -10.29 1.77
N THR A 46 9.63 -11.59 1.48
CA THR A 46 10.31 -12.55 2.36
C THR A 46 11.82 -12.34 2.34
N PHE A 47 12.43 -12.08 1.18
CA PHE A 47 13.84 -11.69 1.10
C PHE A 47 14.09 -10.30 1.70
N GLY A 48 13.16 -9.35 1.52
CA GLY A 48 13.21 -8.04 2.19
C GLY A 48 13.20 -8.18 3.71
N ALA A 49 12.34 -9.06 4.25
CA ALA A 49 12.27 -9.33 5.68
C ALA A 49 13.52 -10.06 6.20
N LEU A 50 14.05 -11.06 5.47
CA LEU A 50 15.27 -11.79 5.84
C LEU A 50 16.52 -10.90 5.82
N THR A 51 16.65 -10.03 4.82
CA THR A 51 17.74 -9.05 4.74
C THR A 51 17.66 -8.02 5.87
N LEU A 52 16.46 -7.52 6.19
CA LEU A 52 16.27 -6.64 7.35
C LEU A 52 16.54 -7.36 8.68
N ALA A 53 16.10 -8.61 8.85
CA ALA A 53 16.32 -9.39 10.07
C ALA A 53 17.80 -9.70 10.30
N THR A 54 18.53 -10.07 9.24
CA THR A 54 19.99 -10.30 9.32
C THR A 54 20.76 -9.03 9.64
N VAL A 55 20.39 -7.88 9.03
CA VAL A 55 20.98 -6.58 9.38
C VAL A 55 20.67 -6.21 10.84
N TYR A 56 19.44 -6.42 11.30
CA TYR A 56 19.04 -6.15 12.68
C TYR A 56 19.76 -7.04 13.70
N PHE A 57 19.93 -8.32 13.38
CA PHE A 57 20.64 -9.28 14.24
C PHE A 57 22.15 -8.99 14.29
N LEU A 58 22.75 -8.55 13.18
CA LEU A 58 24.15 -8.12 13.13
C LEU A 58 24.37 -6.75 13.80
N SER A 59 23.35 -5.87 13.86
CA SER A 59 23.46 -4.55 14.50
C SER A 59 23.01 -4.52 15.96
N GLY A 60 22.27 -5.52 16.43
CA GLY A 60 21.49 -5.47 17.68
C GLY A 60 21.98 -6.35 18.82
N GLY A 61 23.26 -6.72 18.86
CA GLY A 61 23.80 -7.62 19.89
C GLY A 61 25.03 -7.08 20.60
N LYS A 62 24.85 -6.20 21.60
CA LYS A 62 25.73 -6.05 22.78
C LYS A 62 25.17 -4.99 23.74
N SER A 63 24.42 -5.43 24.74
CA SER A 63 24.13 -4.68 25.96
C SER A 63 24.94 -5.29 27.10
N ASP A 64 25.96 -4.52 27.49
CA ASP A 64 26.65 -4.39 28.78
C ASP A 64 26.48 -5.44 29.88
N GLN A 65 27.60 -6.08 30.23
CA GLN A 65 27.95 -6.37 31.62
C GLN A 65 29.43 -6.03 31.86
N ASP A 66 29.62 -5.08 32.77
CA ASP A 66 30.75 -4.79 33.66
C ASP A 66 32.18 -5.16 33.24
N GLY A 67 33.05 -4.15 33.25
CA GLY A 67 34.49 -4.40 33.36
C GLY A 67 35.36 -3.20 33.08
N ARG A 68 35.72 -2.47 34.14
CA ARG A 68 36.84 -1.52 34.18
C ARG A 68 38.05 -2.09 33.43
N ARG A 69 38.62 -1.36 32.45
CA ARG A 69 40.08 -1.16 32.27
C ARG A 69 40.43 -0.36 31.01
N ARG A 70 41.31 0.62 31.24
CA ARG A 70 42.34 1.18 30.35
C ARG A 70 41.86 1.95 29.12
N GLY A 71 41.87 3.27 29.27
CA GLY A 71 41.88 4.21 28.15
C GLY A 71 43.04 3.92 27.21
N LYS A 72 42.69 3.43 26.01
CA LYS A 72 43.54 3.45 24.83
C LYS A 72 42.91 4.45 23.87
N SER A 73 43.60 5.59 23.72
CA SER A 73 43.36 6.58 22.67
C SER A 73 43.21 5.89 21.32
N TYR A 74 41.99 5.91 20.77
CA TYR A 74 41.74 5.52 19.39
C TYR A 74 41.60 6.78 18.56
N ASN A 75 42.55 6.93 17.62
CA ASN A 75 42.63 7.98 16.64
C ASN A 75 41.25 8.30 16.03
N GLY A 76 40.92 9.59 16.06
CA GLY A 76 39.66 10.14 15.59
C GLY A 76 39.33 9.69 14.18
N ARG A 77 38.33 8.81 14.07
CA ARG A 77 37.62 8.58 12.81
C ARG A 77 36.89 9.87 12.48
N ARG A 78 37.47 10.66 11.57
CA ARG A 78 36.84 11.83 10.96
C ARG A 78 35.51 11.37 10.36
N SER A 79 34.39 11.71 11.01
CA SER A 79 33.08 11.50 10.40
C SER A 79 33.01 12.43 9.20
N TYR A 80 33.01 11.85 8.00
CA TYR A 80 32.70 12.61 6.80
C TYR A 80 31.24 13.02 6.91
N LYS A 81 30.98 14.26 7.33
CA LYS A 81 29.67 14.89 7.18
C LYS A 81 29.42 15.04 5.68
N VAL A 82 28.76 14.05 5.09
CA VAL A 82 28.22 14.16 3.73
C VAL A 82 27.22 15.30 3.77
N LYS A 83 27.62 16.46 3.21
CA LYS A 83 26.72 17.59 3.01
C LYS A 83 25.74 17.18 1.91
N VAL A 84 24.65 16.52 2.29
CA VAL A 84 23.52 16.28 1.40
C VAL A 84 23.05 17.67 0.95
N LYS A 85 23.25 17.98 -0.33
CA LYS A 85 22.74 19.20 -0.93
C LYS A 85 21.22 19.10 -0.81
N LYS A 86 20.63 19.88 0.08
CA LYS A 86 19.17 19.98 0.17
C LYS A 86 18.69 20.48 -1.18
N GLU A 87 17.96 19.63 -1.87
CA GLU A 87 17.32 19.95 -3.14
C GLU A 87 16.44 21.18 -2.91
N LYS A 88 16.46 22.13 -3.86
CA LYS A 88 15.70 23.36 -3.71
C LYS A 88 14.22 23.01 -3.82
N VAL A 89 13.53 23.01 -2.68
CA VAL A 89 12.08 22.83 -2.62
C VAL A 89 11.45 24.00 -3.38
N VAL A 90 10.80 23.68 -4.50
CA VAL A 90 10.02 24.67 -5.25
C VAL A 90 8.80 25.02 -4.40
N PRO A 91 8.56 26.30 -4.08
CA PRO A 91 7.37 26.70 -3.35
C PRO A 91 6.15 26.39 -4.22
N VAL A 92 5.30 25.48 -3.75
CA VAL A 92 4.02 25.17 -4.39
C VAL A 92 3.06 26.30 -4.05
N ASP A 93 2.39 26.82 -5.07
CA ASP A 93 1.33 27.82 -4.91
C ASP A 93 0.12 27.15 -4.24
N PRO A 94 -0.28 27.57 -3.02
CA PRO A 94 -1.34 26.91 -2.26
C PRO A 94 -2.69 26.97 -2.96
N ILE A 95 -2.93 28.01 -3.77
CA ILE A 95 -4.18 28.19 -4.51
C ILE A 95 -4.27 27.16 -5.64
N LYS A 96 -3.18 26.94 -6.38
CA LYS A 96 -3.13 25.92 -7.44
C LYS A 96 -3.28 24.53 -6.85
N GLN A 97 -2.56 24.25 -5.76
CA GLN A 97 -2.67 22.98 -5.06
C GLN A 97 -4.12 22.69 -4.61
N ALA A 98 -4.85 23.69 -4.13
CA ALA A 98 -6.25 23.53 -3.77
C ALA A 98 -7.13 23.13 -4.96
N TYR A 99 -6.96 23.78 -6.12
CA TYR A 99 -7.69 23.41 -7.33
C TYR A 99 -7.34 22.00 -7.82
N ASP A 100 -6.06 21.65 -7.81
CA ASP A 100 -5.57 20.33 -8.25
C ASP A 100 -6.17 19.24 -7.35
N ILE A 101 -6.16 19.41 -6.02
CA ILE A 101 -6.75 18.44 -5.09
C ILE A 101 -8.26 18.30 -5.33
N ILE A 102 -8.99 19.41 -5.53
CA ILE A 102 -10.44 19.35 -5.79
C ILE A 102 -10.71 18.60 -7.11
N ALA A 103 -9.93 18.90 -8.15
CA ALA A 103 -10.06 18.24 -9.45
C ALA A 103 -9.76 16.74 -9.36
N ASP A 104 -8.68 16.36 -8.67
CA ASP A 104 -8.27 14.98 -8.45
C ASP A 104 -9.36 14.21 -7.70
N VAL A 105 -9.88 14.76 -6.59
CA VAL A 105 -10.94 14.11 -5.80
C VAL A 105 -12.19 13.91 -6.65
N LYS A 106 -12.57 14.92 -7.44
CA LYS A 106 -13.73 14.83 -8.34
C LYS A 106 -13.53 13.77 -9.42
N GLN A 107 -12.33 13.70 -10.00
CA GLN A 107 -12.00 12.70 -11.02
C GLN A 107 -11.99 11.27 -10.44
N GLU A 108 -11.40 11.08 -9.27
CA GLU A 108 -11.41 9.81 -8.54
C GLU A 108 -12.84 9.37 -8.20
N LEU A 109 -13.69 10.30 -7.75
CA LEU A 109 -15.11 10.05 -7.50
C LEU A 109 -15.82 9.51 -8.74
N GLN A 110 -15.69 10.22 -9.86
CA GLN A 110 -16.38 9.89 -11.11
C GLN A 110 -15.89 8.59 -11.73
N ASN A 111 -14.57 8.37 -11.76
CA ASN A 111 -13.99 7.25 -12.51
C ASN A 111 -13.88 5.97 -11.69
N ALA A 112 -13.60 6.07 -10.39
CA ALA A 112 -13.34 4.91 -9.56
C ALA A 112 -14.52 4.59 -8.63
N TYR A 113 -15.02 5.57 -7.87
CA TYR A 113 -15.94 5.28 -6.79
C TYR A 113 -17.39 5.11 -7.24
N ILE A 114 -17.94 6.00 -8.07
CA ILE A 114 -19.33 5.88 -8.55
C ILE A 114 -19.58 4.53 -9.23
N PRO A 115 -18.75 4.05 -10.18
CA PRO A 115 -18.97 2.76 -10.83
C PRO A 115 -18.87 1.57 -9.86
N GLN A 116 -18.06 1.68 -8.80
CA GLN A 116 -17.94 0.63 -7.79
C GLN A 116 -19.17 0.59 -6.87
N VAL A 117 -19.71 1.76 -6.49
CA VAL A 117 -20.97 1.86 -5.74
C VAL A 117 -22.11 1.29 -6.56
N ASP A 118 -22.22 1.64 -7.84
CA ASP A 118 -23.29 1.13 -8.72
C ASP A 118 -23.23 -0.40 -8.89
N LYS A 119 -22.03 -0.98 -9.00
CA LYS A 119 -21.84 -2.44 -9.02
C LYS A 119 -22.26 -3.09 -7.70
N LEU A 120 -21.90 -2.49 -6.57
CA LEU A 120 -22.28 -3.00 -5.26
C LEU A 120 -23.81 -2.97 -5.09
N GLU A 121 -24.48 -1.90 -5.54
CA GLU A 121 -25.95 -1.83 -5.53
C GLU A 121 -26.59 -2.94 -6.36
N GLN A 122 -26.02 -3.27 -7.52
CA GLN A 122 -26.51 -4.36 -8.38
C GLN A 122 -26.34 -5.72 -7.71
N ASP A 123 -25.18 -5.98 -7.10
CA ASP A 123 -24.89 -7.24 -6.42
C ASP A 123 -25.82 -7.45 -5.21
N VAL A 124 -26.02 -6.41 -4.38
CA VAL A 124 -26.94 -6.48 -3.23
C VAL A 124 -28.39 -6.71 -3.68
N LYS A 125 -28.82 -6.10 -4.79
CA LYS A 125 -30.15 -6.34 -5.38
C LYS A 125 -30.28 -7.76 -5.94
N ALA A 126 -29.23 -8.29 -6.56
CA ALA A 126 -29.22 -9.65 -7.09
C ALA A 126 -29.29 -10.71 -5.97
N GLU A 127 -28.63 -10.47 -4.83
CA GLU A 127 -28.70 -11.34 -3.65
C GLU A 127 -30.12 -11.41 -3.06
N LYS A 128 -30.88 -10.31 -3.11
CA LYS A 128 -32.26 -10.25 -2.58
C LYS A 128 -33.32 -10.91 -3.45
N ASN A 129 -33.07 -11.10 -4.74
CA ASN A 129 -34.01 -11.71 -5.69
C ASN A 129 -33.56 -13.14 -6.02
N PRO A 130 -33.96 -14.17 -5.26
CA PRO A 130 -33.48 -15.55 -5.42
C PRO A 130 -33.93 -16.25 -6.73
N GLY A 131 -34.64 -15.55 -7.63
CA GLY A 131 -35.19 -16.12 -8.87
C GLY A 131 -34.36 -15.93 -10.14
N SER A 132 -33.23 -15.21 -10.11
CA SER A 132 -32.42 -14.90 -11.29
C SER A 132 -31.10 -15.67 -11.30
N THR A 133 -31.16 -16.87 -11.87
CA THR A 133 -30.09 -17.62 -12.56
C THR A 133 -28.65 -17.32 -12.11
N LYS A 134 -28.17 -18.02 -11.08
CA LYS A 134 -26.73 -18.25 -10.90
C LYS A 134 -26.26 -19.19 -12.01
N THR A 135 -25.83 -18.65 -13.15
CA THR A 135 -24.97 -19.41 -14.06
C THR A 135 -23.64 -19.64 -13.36
N ALA A 136 -23.38 -20.91 -13.10
CA ALA A 136 -22.21 -21.44 -12.43
C ALA A 136 -20.91 -21.04 -13.16
N THR A 137 -20.17 -20.12 -12.57
CA THR A 137 -18.70 -20.08 -12.68
C THR A 137 -18.18 -19.83 -11.28
N GLU A 138 -18.07 -20.93 -10.53
CA GLU A 138 -17.58 -20.97 -9.16
C GLU A 138 -16.08 -20.62 -9.11
N LYS A 139 -15.77 -19.33 -8.96
CA LYS A 139 -14.62 -18.95 -8.15
C LYS A 139 -15.14 -18.83 -6.72
N LYS A 140 -14.55 -19.57 -5.78
CA LYS A 140 -14.84 -19.38 -4.34
C LYS A 140 -14.70 -17.88 -4.05
N PRO A 141 -15.75 -17.20 -3.58
CA PRO A 141 -15.67 -15.76 -3.32
C PRO A 141 -14.56 -15.57 -2.30
N THR A 142 -13.53 -14.82 -2.68
CA THR A 142 -12.49 -14.44 -1.73
C THR A 142 -13.15 -13.51 -0.71
N TYR A 143 -12.65 -13.44 0.53
CA TYR A 143 -13.16 -12.50 1.53
C TYR A 143 -13.27 -11.06 0.98
N LYS A 144 -12.34 -10.68 0.09
CA LYS A 144 -12.34 -9.37 -0.61
C LYS A 144 -13.49 -9.16 -1.60
N ASP A 145 -14.12 -10.22 -2.07
CA ASP A 145 -15.25 -10.17 -3.00
C ASP A 145 -16.60 -10.10 -2.26
N SER A 146 -16.59 -10.33 -0.94
CA SER A 146 -17.79 -10.16 -0.11
C SER A 146 -18.35 -8.74 -0.26
N THR A 147 -19.68 -8.66 -0.31
CA THR A 147 -20.42 -7.39 -0.38
C THR A 147 -20.11 -6.52 0.84
N GLU A 148 -19.99 -7.11 2.02
CA GLU A 148 -19.59 -6.43 3.27
C GLU A 148 -18.18 -5.80 3.19
N TYR A 149 -17.17 -6.55 2.72
CA TYR A 149 -15.81 -6.00 2.59
C TYR A 149 -15.77 -4.85 1.58
N ARG A 150 -16.43 -5.02 0.42
CA ARG A 150 -16.47 -3.99 -0.62
C ARG A 150 -17.17 -2.72 -0.13
N GLN A 151 -18.23 -2.88 0.66
CA GLN A 151 -18.90 -1.75 1.31
C GLN A 151 -17.97 -1.02 2.29
N LEU A 152 -17.33 -1.75 3.20
CA LEU A 152 -16.40 -1.16 4.19
C LEU A 152 -15.25 -0.43 3.49
N TYR A 153 -14.66 -1.05 2.48
CA TYR A 153 -13.61 -0.45 1.67
C TYR A 153 -14.05 0.86 1.02
N LEU A 154 -15.25 0.89 0.42
CA LEU A 154 -15.78 2.09 -0.22
C LEU A 154 -16.09 3.18 0.81
N ASN A 155 -16.60 2.82 1.99
CA ASN A 155 -16.89 3.79 3.04
C ASN A 155 -15.61 4.48 3.54
N GLU A 156 -14.57 3.70 3.86
CA GLU A 156 -13.26 4.21 4.24
C GLU A 156 -12.62 5.07 3.14
N SER A 157 -12.77 4.63 1.89
CA SER A 157 -12.21 5.35 0.74
C SER A 157 -12.89 6.71 0.52
N LEU A 158 -14.21 6.78 0.60
CA LEU A 158 -14.96 8.04 0.49
C LEU A 158 -14.68 8.97 1.67
N LEU A 159 -14.55 8.42 2.88
CA LEU A 159 -14.17 9.19 4.07
C LEU A 159 -12.78 9.83 3.89
N LYS A 160 -11.82 9.08 3.34
CA LYS A 160 -10.50 9.61 3.02
C LYS A 160 -10.57 10.79 2.04
N GLN A 161 -11.47 10.74 1.05
CA GLN A 161 -11.66 11.86 0.13
C GLN A 161 -12.25 13.09 0.83
N LEU A 162 -13.20 12.91 1.77
CA LEU A 162 -13.70 14.02 2.59
C LEU A 162 -12.58 14.66 3.41
N MET A 163 -11.74 13.86 4.05
CA MET A 163 -10.60 14.38 4.82
C MET A 163 -9.61 15.17 3.95
N ARG A 164 -9.37 14.72 2.70
CA ARG A 164 -8.55 15.46 1.73
C ARG A 164 -9.15 16.82 1.40
N LEU A 165 -10.47 16.89 1.21
CA LEU A 165 -11.17 18.14 0.92
C LEU A 165 -11.23 19.09 2.12
N ASP A 166 -11.36 18.55 3.33
CA ASP A 166 -11.37 19.35 4.58
C ASP A 166 -10.02 20.01 4.86
N GLY A 167 -8.92 19.39 4.44
CA GLY A 167 -7.57 19.95 4.56
C GLY A 167 -7.28 21.14 3.63
N ILE A 168 -8.21 21.51 2.74
CA ILE A 168 -8.00 22.62 1.79
C ILE A 168 -8.38 23.95 2.44
N GLU A 169 -7.40 24.84 2.60
CA GLU A 169 -7.64 26.21 3.04
C GLU A 169 -7.99 27.11 1.85
N PRO A 170 -9.17 27.76 1.83
CA PRO A 170 -9.61 28.55 0.68
C PRO A 170 -8.88 29.90 0.55
N ASN A 171 -8.08 30.32 1.54
CA ASN A 171 -7.29 31.56 1.52
C ASN A 171 -8.07 32.82 1.08
N GLY A 172 -9.37 32.88 1.38
CA GLY A 172 -10.26 33.98 0.98
C GLY A 172 -10.80 33.92 -0.45
N VAL A 173 -10.48 32.86 -1.22
CA VAL A 173 -10.98 32.64 -2.58
C VAL A 173 -12.33 31.93 -2.53
N GLU A 174 -13.40 32.66 -2.88
CA GLU A 174 -14.77 32.14 -2.81
C GLU A 174 -15.03 31.02 -3.85
N ASP A 175 -14.35 31.04 -4.99
CA ASP A 175 -14.43 29.96 -5.99
C ASP A 175 -13.95 28.62 -5.44
N ILE A 176 -12.79 28.58 -4.79
CA ILE A 176 -12.28 27.35 -4.14
C ILE A 176 -13.27 26.86 -3.09
N ARG A 177 -13.82 27.79 -2.29
CA ARG A 177 -14.81 27.46 -1.26
C ARG A 177 -16.07 26.84 -1.85
N SER A 178 -16.59 27.40 -2.95
CA SER A 178 -17.80 26.92 -3.60
C SER A 178 -17.58 25.55 -4.28
N GLN A 179 -16.47 25.38 -5.00
CA GLN A 179 -16.10 24.11 -5.64
C GLN A 179 -15.85 23.00 -4.61
N ARG A 180 -15.14 23.30 -3.52
CA ARG A 180 -14.94 22.38 -2.40
C ARG A 180 -16.28 21.94 -1.82
N LYS A 181 -17.19 22.89 -1.55
CA LYS A 181 -18.53 22.59 -1.01
C LYS A 181 -19.36 21.74 -1.97
N ALA A 182 -19.29 21.99 -3.27
CA ALA A 182 -19.97 21.20 -4.29
C ALA A 182 -19.45 19.75 -4.29
N THR A 183 -18.13 19.59 -4.30
CA THR A 183 -17.47 18.27 -4.30
C THR A 183 -17.75 17.49 -3.02
N ILE A 184 -17.73 18.15 -1.84
CA ILE A 184 -18.12 17.54 -0.57
C ILE A 184 -19.56 17.00 -0.63
N LYS A 185 -20.50 17.77 -1.19
CA LYS A 185 -21.88 17.31 -1.34
C LYS A 185 -21.98 16.08 -2.25
N GLU A 186 -21.25 16.06 -3.36
CA GLU A 186 -21.21 14.90 -4.26
C GLU A 186 -20.71 13.64 -3.54
N VAL A 187 -19.61 13.76 -2.78
CA VAL A 187 -19.07 12.64 -1.96
C VAL A 187 -20.09 12.19 -0.92
N GLN A 188 -20.72 13.13 -0.19
CA GLN A 188 -21.72 12.82 0.84
C GLN A 188 -22.95 12.11 0.26
N VAL A 189 -23.36 12.40 -0.97
CA VAL A 189 -24.44 11.66 -1.65
C VAL A 189 -24.06 10.20 -1.81
N GLN A 190 -22.82 9.90 -2.23
CA GLN A 190 -22.36 8.52 -2.38
C GLN A 190 -22.24 7.80 -1.03
N CYS A 191 -21.78 8.49 0.04
CA CYS A 191 -21.79 7.93 1.39
C CYS A 191 -23.21 7.51 1.83
N ARG A 192 -24.20 8.38 1.62
CA ARG A 192 -25.60 8.06 1.96
C ARG A 192 -26.14 6.86 1.17
N ARG A 193 -25.74 6.71 -0.10
CA ARG A 193 -26.09 5.52 -0.90
C ARG A 193 -25.51 4.25 -0.30
N LEU A 194 -24.24 4.28 0.12
CA LEU A 194 -23.59 3.14 0.80
C LEU A 194 -24.19 2.83 2.17
N ASP A 195 -24.58 3.85 2.93
CA ASP A 195 -25.26 3.67 4.22
C ASP A 195 -26.63 3.03 4.03
N ALA A 196 -27.40 3.47 3.02
CA ALA A 196 -28.67 2.84 2.67
C ALA A 196 -28.50 1.36 2.24
N LEU A 197 -27.40 1.03 1.54
CA LEU A 197 -27.07 -0.37 1.26
C LEU A 197 -26.74 -1.16 2.52
N LYS A 198 -26.14 -0.55 3.53
CA LYS A 198 -25.87 -1.19 4.83
C LYS A 198 -27.16 -1.67 5.49
N GLU A 199 -28.18 -0.81 5.48
CA GLU A 199 -29.48 -1.12 6.08
C GLU A 199 -30.23 -2.21 5.30
N LEU A 200 -29.83 -2.44 4.05
CA LEU A 200 -30.41 -3.46 3.19
C LEU A 200 -29.72 -4.82 3.31
N MET A 201 -28.47 -4.90 3.74
CA MET A 201 -27.74 -6.17 3.93
C MET A 201 -28.03 -6.77 5.30
#